data_AF-A0A7S0Z104-F1
#
_entry.id   AF-A0A7S0Z104-F1
#
_cell.length_a   1.000
_cell.length_b   1.000
_cell.length_c   1.000
_cell.angle_alpha   90.00
_cell.angle_beta   90.00
_cell.angle_gamma   90.00
#
_symmetry.space_group_name_H-M   'P 1'
#
loop_
_entity.id
_entity.type
_entity.pdbx_description
1 polymer ?
#
loop_
_entity_poly.entity_id
_entity_poly.type
_entity_poly.pdbx_seq_one_letter_code
_entity_poly.pdbx_strand_id
1 'polypeptide(L)'
;QNSWFIVKPDGGCQGRGIVITDDPAREGFDASSPAAVAQRYVDRPFLVDSTKFDLRLYVLVTSCDPLRVYLYEEGIARFCTKEYSPPNPGNREEAYMHLTNWSINKR
;
A
#
# COMPACT_ATOMS: atom_id res chain seq x y z
N GLN A 1 0.75 -20.48 -9.32
CA GLN A 1 1.36 -19.41 -8.49
C GLN A 1 0.22 -18.75 -7.73
N ASN A 2 0.19 -18.83 -6.40
CA ASN A 2 -0.81 -18.06 -5.63
C ASN A 2 -0.51 -16.58 -5.82
N SER A 3 -1.46 -15.85 -6.38
CA SER A 3 -1.36 -14.39 -6.52
C SER A 3 -1.91 -13.77 -5.24
N TRP A 4 -1.11 -12.91 -4.61
CA TRP A 4 -1.56 -12.14 -3.46
C TRP A 4 -2.18 -10.82 -3.90
N PHE A 5 -3.15 -10.37 -3.13
CA PHE A 5 -3.88 -9.13 -3.31
C PHE A 5 -3.75 -8.25 -2.06
N ILE A 6 -3.82 -6.95 -2.27
CA ILE A 6 -4.02 -5.95 -1.23
C ILE A 6 -5.39 -5.31 -1.48
N VAL A 7 -6.30 -5.53 -0.55
CA VAL A 7 -7.65 -4.96 -0.59
C VAL A 7 -7.65 -3.66 0.20
N LYS A 8 -8.17 -2.59 -0.41
CA LYS A 8 -8.19 -1.25 0.15
C LYS A 8 -9.64 -0.73 0.17
N PRO A 9 -10.21 -0.43 1.34
CA PRO A 9 -11.54 0.15 1.44
C PRO A 9 -11.61 1.56 0.83
N ASP A 10 -12.73 1.90 0.21
CA ASP A 10 -13.00 3.23 -0.31
C ASP A 10 -13.15 4.25 0.84
N GLY A 11 -12.64 5.46 0.62
CA GLY A 11 -12.63 6.51 1.65
C GLY A 11 -11.67 6.26 2.82
N GLY A 12 -10.90 5.16 2.79
CA GLY A 12 -9.90 4.85 3.80
C GLY A 12 -8.69 5.79 3.75
N CYS A 13 -8.08 6.04 4.91
CA CYS A 13 -6.79 6.73 5.02
C CYS A 13 -5.89 6.04 6.06
N GLN A 14 -4.59 6.39 6.07
CA GLN A 14 -3.63 5.94 7.10
C GLN A 14 -3.41 4.41 7.20
N GLY A 15 -3.84 3.65 6.19
CA GLY A 15 -3.70 2.19 6.15
C GLY A 15 -4.74 1.42 6.94
N ARG A 16 -5.81 2.06 7.44
CA ARG A 16 -6.89 1.36 8.16
C ARG A 16 -7.70 0.49 7.21
N GLY A 17 -8.00 -0.73 7.66
CA GLY A 17 -8.83 -1.69 6.92
C GLY A 17 -8.17 -2.30 5.68
N ILE A 18 -6.87 -2.04 5.46
CA ILE A 18 -6.12 -2.69 4.39
C ILE A 18 -5.86 -4.14 4.76
N VAL A 19 -6.20 -5.06 3.87
CA VAL A 19 -6.00 -6.51 4.05
C VAL A 19 -5.13 -7.06 2.94
N ILE A 20 -4.19 -7.94 3.29
CA ILE A 20 -3.40 -8.71 2.32
C ILE A 20 -3.89 -10.15 2.34
N THR A 21 -4.31 -10.65 1.19
CA THR A 21 -4.96 -11.96 1.07
C THR A 21 -4.67 -12.60 -0.28
N ASP A 22 -4.69 -13.93 -0.33
CA ASP A 22 -4.68 -14.70 -1.57
C ASP A 22 -6.09 -14.90 -2.15
N ASP A 23 -7.13 -14.55 -1.39
CA ASP A 23 -8.53 -14.67 -1.78
C ASP A 23 -9.38 -13.51 -1.20
N PRO A 24 -9.61 -12.44 -1.98
CA PRO A 24 -10.44 -11.31 -1.56
C PRO A 24 -11.87 -11.67 -1.17
N ALA A 25 -12.45 -12.72 -1.78
CA ALA A 25 -13.83 -13.12 -1.48
C ALA A 25 -13.94 -13.74 -0.07
N ARG A 26 -12.88 -14.40 0.41
CA ARG A 26 -12.82 -14.97 1.76
C ARG A 26 -12.80 -13.90 2.86
N GLU A 27 -12.28 -12.71 2.56
CA GLU A 27 -12.17 -11.60 3.52
C GLU A 27 -13.50 -10.84 3.71
N GLY A 28 -14.61 -11.33 3.13
CA GLY A 28 -15.95 -10.78 3.37
C GLY A 28 -16.25 -9.50 2.61
N PHE A 29 -15.43 -9.13 1.62
CA PHE A 29 -15.74 -8.04 0.69
C PHE A 29 -16.81 -8.49 -0.30
N ASP A 30 -18.08 -8.34 0.10
CA ASP A 30 -19.26 -8.67 -0.71
C ASP A 30 -19.98 -7.41 -1.23
N ALA A 31 -21.07 -7.61 -1.98
CA ALA A 31 -21.86 -6.50 -2.53
C ALA A 31 -22.57 -5.64 -1.47
N SER A 32 -22.62 -6.08 -0.21
CA SER A 32 -23.22 -5.35 0.92
C SER A 32 -22.19 -4.53 1.71
N SER A 33 -20.91 -4.81 1.50
CA SER A 33 -19.80 -4.14 2.15
C SER A 33 -19.53 -2.75 1.55
N PRO A 34 -18.90 -1.83 2.30
CA PRO A 34 -18.37 -0.61 1.72
C PRO A 34 -17.47 -0.96 0.53
N ALA A 35 -17.58 -0.16 -0.54
CA ALA A 35 -16.82 -0.39 -1.76
C ALA A 35 -15.31 -0.46 -1.44
N ALA A 36 -14.61 -1.34 -2.15
CA ALA A 36 -13.19 -1.59 -1.94
C ALA A 36 -12.54 -2.02 -3.26
N VAL A 37 -11.23 -1.80 -3.36
CA VAL A 37 -10.43 -2.21 -4.51
C VAL A 37 -9.51 -3.36 -4.10
N ALA A 38 -9.67 -4.51 -4.76
CA ALA A 38 -8.70 -5.59 -4.73
C ALA A 38 -7.62 -5.35 -5.80
N GLN A 39 -6.40 -5.05 -5.36
CA GLN A 39 -5.26 -4.82 -6.25
C GLN A 39 -4.26 -5.96 -6.11
N ARG A 40 -3.67 -6.44 -7.21
CA ARG A 40 -2.56 -7.39 -7.15
C ARG A 40 -1.42 -6.81 -6.30
N TYR A 41 -1.00 -7.56 -5.29
CA TYR A 41 0.08 -7.15 -4.41
C TYR A 41 1.44 -7.29 -5.11
N VAL A 42 2.32 -6.31 -4.90
CA VAL A 42 3.71 -6.37 -5.36
C VAL A 42 4.51 -7.17 -4.34
N ASP A 43 4.68 -8.45 -4.61
CA ASP A 43 5.33 -9.45 -3.75
C ASP A 43 6.86 -9.51 -3.89
N ARG A 44 7.42 -8.83 -4.90
CA ARG A 44 8.85 -8.64 -5.12
C ARG A 44 9.20 -7.15 -5.23
N PRO A 45 9.02 -6.37 -4.16
CA PRO A 45 9.41 -4.96 -4.15
C PRO A 45 10.95 -4.82 -4.18
N PHE A 46 11.43 -3.66 -4.63
CA PHE A 46 12.81 -3.27 -4.37
C PHE A 46 12.97 -2.98 -2.87
N LEU A 47 14.07 -3.46 -2.29
CA LEU A 47 14.35 -3.36 -0.86
C LEU A 47 15.60 -2.52 -0.64
N VAL A 48 15.61 -1.78 0.46
CA VAL A 48 16.80 -1.10 0.99
C VAL A 48 16.91 -1.52 2.45
N ASP A 49 18.09 -1.99 2.85
CA ASP A 49 18.34 -2.58 4.16
C ASP A 49 17.31 -3.65 4.54
N SER A 50 16.98 -4.51 3.57
CA SER A 50 15.96 -5.58 3.70
C SER A 50 14.54 -5.10 4.02
N THR A 51 14.27 -3.80 4.02
CA THR A 51 12.94 -3.24 4.31
C THR A 51 12.23 -2.78 3.04
N LYS A 52 10.90 -2.93 3.04
CA LYS A 52 10.04 -2.38 1.99
C LYS A 52 9.86 -0.88 2.20
N PHE A 53 9.82 -0.12 1.10
CA PHE A 53 9.53 1.31 1.16
C PHE A 53 8.66 1.76 -0.02
N ASP A 54 8.10 2.96 0.10
CA ASP A 54 7.51 3.70 -1.02
C ASP A 54 8.09 5.10 -1.12
N LEU A 55 7.92 5.72 -2.29
CA LEU A 55 8.29 7.11 -2.53
C LEU A 55 7.05 8.00 -2.50
N ARG A 56 7.06 9.00 -1.62
CA ARG A 56 6.14 10.12 -1.68
C ARG A 56 6.76 11.23 -2.52
N LEU A 57 6.21 11.39 -3.73
CA LEU A 57 6.51 12.50 -4.61
C LEU A 57 5.46 13.59 -4.45
N TYR A 58 5.87 14.86 -4.55
CA TYR A 58 4.98 16.01 -4.46
C TYR A 58 4.77 16.60 -5.86
N VAL A 59 3.50 16.74 -6.26
CA VAL A 59 3.12 17.23 -7.58
C VAL A 59 2.20 18.44 -7.42
N LEU A 60 2.51 19.54 -8.11
CA LEU A 60 1.71 20.76 -8.17
C LEU A 60 0.99 20.85 -9.53
N VAL A 61 -0.34 20.88 -9.50
CA VAL A 61 -1.17 21.16 -10.68
C VAL A 61 -1.62 22.61 -10.61
N THR A 62 -1.27 23.41 -11.62
CA THR A 62 -1.58 24.86 -11.65
C THR A 62 -2.67 25.23 -12.65
N SER A 63 -2.97 24.33 -13.59
CA SER A 63 -3.98 24.53 -14.61
C SER A 63 -4.42 23.19 -15.15
N CYS A 64 -5.71 23.05 -15.47
CA CYS A 64 -6.27 21.87 -16.10
C CYS A 64 -6.51 22.05 -17.61
N ASP A 65 -6.62 23.31 -18.07
CA ASP A 65 -6.76 23.65 -19.48
C ASP A 65 -6.14 25.04 -19.78
N PRO A 66 -4.93 25.10 -20.38
CA PRO A 66 -4.09 23.97 -20.73
C PRO A 66 -3.54 23.29 -19.47
N LEU A 67 -3.39 21.97 -19.48
CA LEU A 67 -2.84 21.21 -18.35
C LEU A 67 -1.40 21.67 -18.03
N ARG A 68 -1.15 22.03 -16.78
CA ARG A 68 0.20 22.38 -16.26
C ARG A 68 0.47 21.68 -14.95
N VAL A 69 1.46 20.79 -14.95
CA VAL A 69 1.82 19.92 -13.82
C VAL A 69 3.33 20.03 -13.57
N TYR A 70 3.72 20.16 -12.31
CA TYR A 70 5.12 20.27 -11.88
C TYR A 70 5.42 19.21 -10.83
N LEU A 71 6.55 18.53 -10.95
CA LEU A 71 7.08 17.62 -9.93
C LEU A 71 8.08 18.42 -9.06
N TYR A 72 7.91 18.38 -7.75
CA TYR A 72 8.88 18.97 -6.82
C TYR A 72 10.17 18.14 -6.82
N GLU A 73 11.32 18.80 -6.69
CA GLU A 73 12.64 18.14 -6.76
C GLU A 73 12.87 17.18 -5.60
N GLU A 74 12.34 17.52 -4.42
CA GLU A 74 12.45 16.69 -3.23
C GLU A 74 11.23 15.79 -3.03
N GLY A 75 11.48 14.65 -2.39
CA GLY A 75 10.45 13.69 -2.00
C GLY A 75 10.82 13.02 -0.68
N ILE A 76 10.00 12.07 -0.24
CA ILE A 76 10.27 11.31 0.99
C ILE A 76 10.16 9.82 0.70
N ALA A 77 11.20 9.07 1.02
CA ALA A 77 11.14 7.61 1.10
C ALA A 77 10.54 7.20 2.46
N ARG A 78 9.51 6.35 2.45
CA ARG A 78 8.79 5.90 3.64
C ARG A 78 9.00 4.41 3.81
N PHE A 79 9.73 4.05 4.85
CA PHE A 79 10.14 2.68 5.12
C PHE A 79 9.18 1.98 6.06
N CYS A 80 9.02 0.68 5.86
CA CYS A 80 8.55 -0.28 6.85
C CYS A 80 9.58 -0.43 7.98
N THR A 81 9.15 -0.73 9.20
CA THR A 81 10.05 -0.94 10.35
C THR A 81 10.41 -2.41 10.58
N LYS A 82 9.91 -3.33 9.76
CA LYS A 82 10.26 -4.77 9.78
C LYS A 82 10.84 -5.22 8.45
N GLU A 83 11.82 -6.12 8.50
CA GLU A 83 12.39 -6.75 7.32
C GLU A 83 11.31 -7.44 6.47
N TYR A 84 11.42 -7.30 5.16
CA TYR A 84 10.44 -7.80 4.22
C TYR A 84 10.63 -9.29 3.95
N SER A 85 9.52 -10.01 3.95
CA SER A 85 9.41 -11.33 3.34
C SER A 85 8.16 -11.36 2.44
N PRO A 86 8.14 -12.15 1.35
CA PRO A 86 6.93 -12.30 0.55
C PRO A 86 5.72 -12.74 1.40
N PRO A 87 4.51 -12.28 1.06
CA PRO A 87 3.32 -12.60 1.82
C PRO A 87 3.03 -14.11 1.81
N ASN A 88 2.64 -14.62 2.96
CA ASN A 88 2.23 -15.99 3.24
C ASN A 88 1.21 -15.98 4.39
N PRO A 89 0.51 -17.11 4.66
CA PRO A 89 -0.49 -17.16 5.73
C PRO A 89 0.01 -16.74 7.12
N GLY A 90 1.32 -16.90 7.40
CA GLY A 90 1.93 -16.55 8.69
C GLY A 90 2.40 -15.11 8.83
N ASN A 91 2.49 -14.32 7.75
CA ASN A 91 2.96 -12.93 7.82
C ASN A 91 2.02 -11.90 7.14
N ARG A 92 0.94 -12.32 6.47
CA ARG A 92 0.06 -11.41 5.72
C ARG A 92 -0.57 -10.29 6.57
N GLU A 93 -0.72 -10.51 7.87
CA GLU A 93 -1.26 -9.55 8.84
C GLU A 93 -0.19 -8.63 9.45
N GLU A 94 1.09 -8.84 9.11
CA GLU A 94 2.21 -8.07 9.63
C GLU A 94 2.30 -6.69 8.94
N ALA A 95 1.51 -5.75 9.45
CA ALA A 95 1.39 -4.43 8.88
C ALA A 95 2.72 -3.68 8.83
N TYR A 96 3.61 -3.84 9.82
CA TYR A 96 4.92 -3.18 9.87
C TYR A 96 5.90 -3.71 8.80
N MET A 97 5.60 -4.84 8.15
CA MET A 97 6.39 -5.41 7.04
C MET A 97 5.84 -4.98 5.69
N HIS A 98 4.52 -4.89 5.56
CA HIS A 98 3.86 -4.77 4.27
C HIS A 98 3.31 -3.39 3.95
N LEU A 99 3.03 -2.57 4.97
CA LEU A 99 2.44 -1.24 4.83
C LEU A 99 3.44 -0.19 5.28
N THR A 100 3.84 0.67 4.36
CA THR A 100 4.85 1.74 4.52
C THR A 100 4.27 3.02 5.10
N ASN A 101 3.00 3.03 5.48
CA ASN A 101 2.34 4.21 6.04
C ASN A 101 3.03 4.62 7.35
N TRP A 102 3.41 5.90 7.45
CA TRP A 102 4.00 6.45 8.66
C TRP A 102 3.09 6.30 9.88
N SER A 103 1.76 6.42 9.72
CA SER A 103 0.79 6.22 10.80
C SER A 103 0.87 4.82 11.43
N ILE A 104 1.32 3.82 10.67
CA ILE A 104 1.54 2.46 11.15
C ILE A 104 2.93 2.38 11.78
N ASN A 105 3.97 2.86 11.08
CA ASN A 105 5.38 2.67 11.44
C ASN A 105 5.97 3.74 12.39
N LYS A 106 5.16 4.58 13.05
CA LYS A 106 5.65 5.64 13.96
C LYS A 106 5.96 5.14 15.38
N ARG A 107 5.69 3.87 15.69
CA ARG A 107 5.90 3.30 17.02
C ARG A 107 7.16 2.47 17.06
#